data_AF-A0A5Q4GIK8-F1
#
_entry.id   AF-A0A5Q4GIK8-F1
#
_cell.length_a   1.000
_cell.length_b   1.000
_cell.length_c   1.000
_cell.angle_alpha   90.00
_cell.angle_beta   90.00
_cell.angle_gamma   90.00
#
_symmetry.space_group_name_H-M   'P 1'
#
loop_
_entity.id
_entity.type
_entity.pdbx_description
1 polymer ?
#
loop_
_entity_poly.entity_id
_entity_poly.type
_entity_poly.pdbx_seq_one_letter_code
_entity_poly.pdbx_strand_id
1 'polypeptide(L)' 'MRWAKRLKRVFQIDVETCPSCGGTVQIIASIEDPPVIERILTHLANKDLPGLWAESRAPPTERIGLPH' A
#
# COMPACT_ATOMS: atom_id res chain seq x y z
N MET A 1 13.18 9.17 13.80
CA MET A 1 12.05 8.22 13.59
C MET A 1 12.22 7.58 12.22
N ARG A 2 12.15 6.25 12.06
CA ARG A 2 12.23 5.59 10.74
C ARG A 2 10.88 5.77 10.02
N TRP A 3 10.89 6.25 8.77
CA TRP A 3 9.69 6.55 7.96
C TRP A 3 8.66 5.40 7.94
N ALA A 4 9.12 4.15 7.90
CA ALA A 4 8.30 2.93 7.93
C ALA A 4 7.36 2.84 9.16
N LYS A 5 7.84 3.19 10.35
CA LYS A 5 7.02 3.16 11.57
C LYS A 5 5.89 4.20 11.54
N ARG A 6 6.06 5.29 10.78
CA ARG A 6 5.02 6.29 10.55
C ARG A 6 3.95 5.76 9.60
N LEU A 7 4.32 5.05 8.54
CA LEU A 7 3.37 4.40 7.64
C LEU A 7 2.45 3.42 8.38
N LYS A 8 3.04 2.57 9.23
CA LYS A 8 2.26 1.63 10.05
C LYS A 8 1.30 2.33 11.01
N ARG A 9 1.73 3.42 11.64
CA ARG A 9 0.90 4.15 12.61
C ARG A 9 -0.21 4.97 11.95
N VAL A 10 0.09 5.69 10.87
CA VAL A 10 -0.82 6.69 10.29
C VAL A 10 -1.70 6.06 9.21
N PHE A 11 -1.14 5.17 8.40
CA PHE A 11 -1.82 4.59 7.24
C PHE A 11 -2.14 3.10 7.41
N GLN A 12 -1.75 2.48 8.54
CA GLN A 12 -1.91 1.04 8.78
C GLN A 12 -1.19 0.17 7.72
N ILE A 13 -0.14 0.70 7.09
CA ILE A 13 0.66 -0.03 6.10
C ILE A 13 1.92 -0.57 6.80
N ASP A 14 2.04 -1.90 6.88
CA ASP A 14 3.24 -2.56 7.40
C ASP A 14 4.20 -2.93 6.26
N VAL A 15 5.41 -2.38 6.30
CA VAL A 15 6.50 -2.66 5.35
C VAL A 15 7.68 -3.37 6.00
N GLU A 16 7.60 -3.66 7.31
CA GLU A 16 8.65 -4.36 8.07
C GLU A 16 8.38 -5.87 8.16
N THR A 17 7.23 -6.34 7.66
CA THR A 17 6.82 -7.75 7.68
C THR A 17 6.53 -8.25 6.27
N CYS A 18 7.07 -9.40 5.88
CA CYS A 18 6.81 -10.00 4.57
C CYS A 18 5.39 -10.59 4.52
N PRO A 19 4.54 -10.20 3.55
CA PRO A 19 3.16 -10.71 3.46
C PRO A 19 3.08 -12.20 3.10
N SER A 20 4.12 -12.78 2.50
CA SER A 20 4.12 -14.19 2.07
C SER A 20 4.61 -15.16 3.14
N CYS A 21 5.59 -14.76 3.96
CA CYS A 21 6.22 -15.66 4.95
C CYS A 21 6.18 -15.15 6.40
N GLY A 22 5.75 -13.91 6.65
CA GLY A 22 5.71 -13.32 7.99
C GLY A 22 7.08 -12.93 8.57
N GLY A 23 8.16 -13.10 7.82
CA GLY A 23 9.51 -12.72 8.24
C GLY A 23 9.74 -11.21 8.29
N THR A 24 10.78 -10.78 8.99
CA THR A 24 11.18 -9.37 9.06
C THR A 24 11.83 -8.92 7.75
N VAL A 25 11.37 -7.79 7.21
CA VAL A 25 11.91 -7.16 6.01
C VAL A 25 12.81 -5.99 6.40
N GLN A 26 13.98 -5.91 5.78
CA GLN A 26 14.87 -4.76 5.90
C GLN A 26 14.71 -3.82 4.71
N ILE A 27 14.42 -2.55 5.00
CA ILE A 27 14.41 -1.50 3.99
C ILE A 27 15.85 -1.10 3.67
N ILE A 28 16.23 -1.22 2.40
CA ILE A 28 17.60 -0.93 1.93
C ILE A 28 17.73 0.42 1.20
N ALA A 29 16.64 0.94 0.64
CA ALA A 29 16.60 2.20 -0.08
C ALA A 29 15.19 2.80 -0.08
N SER A 30 15.11 4.11 -0.36
CA SER A 30 13.86 4.82 -0.64
C SER A 30 14.06 5.68 -1.90
N ILE A 31 13.02 5.81 -2.71
CA ILE A 31 13.02 6.64 -3.92
C ILE A 31 12.17 7.87 -3.59
N GLU A 32 12.82 9.04 -3.52
CA GLU A 32 12.17 10.30 -3.13
C GLU A 32 12.18 11.35 -4.26
N ASP A 33 12.84 11.05 -5.38
CA ASP A 33 12.94 11.95 -6.53
C ASP A 33 11.65 11.95 -7.37
N PRO A 34 10.92 13.08 -7.49
CA PRO A 34 9.63 13.12 -8.17
C PRO A 34 9.63 12.63 -9.63
N PRO A 35 10.56 13.06 -10.51
CA PRO A 35 10.54 12.59 -11.90
C PRO A 35 10.84 11.09 -12.03
N VAL A 36 11.65 10.51 -11.13
CA VAL A 36 11.85 9.05 -11.08
C VAL A 36 10.56 8.33 -10.66
N ILE A 37 9.87 8.84 -9.63
CA ILE A 37 8.60 8.26 -9.17
C ILE A 37 7.57 8.29 -10.30
N GLU A 38 7.40 9.43 -10.97
CA GLU A 38 6.45 9.58 -12.08
C GLU A 38 6.74 8.57 -13.20
N ARG A 39 8.00 8.49 -13.63
CA ARG A 39 8.41 7.54 -14.67
C ARG A 39 8.07 6.08 -14.32
N ILE A 40 8.27 5.67 -13.07
CA ILE A 40 7.93 4.32 -12.61
C ILE A 40 6.42 4.11 -12.65
N LEU A 41 5.64 5.04 -12.10
CA LEU A 41 4.19 4.94 -12.05
C LEU A 41 3.57 4.92 -13.45
N THR A 42 4.03 5.76 -14.37
CA THR A 42 3.59 5.75 -15.78
C THR A 42 3.90 4.42 -16.45
N HIS A 43 5.10 3.87 -16.24
CA HIS A 43 5.46 2.57 -16.81
C HIS A 43 4.56 1.45 -16.31
N LEU A 44 4.25 1.46 -15.02
CA LEU A 44 3.37 0.46 -14.40
C LEU A 44 1.92 0.62 -14.85
N ALA A 45 1.44 1.85 -15.03
CA ALA A 45 0.07 2.09 -15.45
C ALA A 45 -0.25 1.64 -16.87
N ASN A 46 0.74 1.71 -17.75
CA ASN A 46 0.61 1.22 -19.13
C ASN A 46 0.62 -0.31 -19.21
N LYS A 47 0.98 -1.00 -18.13
CA LYS A 47 0.89 -2.45 -18.04
C LYS A 47 -0.42 -2.77 -17.33
N ASP A 48 -1.29 -3.52 -18.00
CA ASP A 48 -2.48 -4.11 -17.38
C ASP A 48 -2.01 -5.19 -16.38
N LEU A 49 -1.51 -4.74 -15.22
CA LEU A 49 -0.99 -5.57 -14.15
C LEU A 49 -2.13 -5.85 -13.18
N PRO A 50 -2.64 -7.10 -13.13
CA PRO A 50 -3.67 -7.48 -12.18
C PRO A 50 -3.18 -7.22 -10.76
N GLY A 51 -3.97 -6.50 -9.96
CA GLY A 51 -3.70 -6.26 -8.53
C GLY A 51 -2.67 -5.17 -8.21
N LEU A 52 -2.16 -4.42 -9.19
CA LEU A 52 -1.31 -3.25 -8.92
C LEU A 52 -2.13 -2.09 -8.32
N TRP A 53 -3.34 -1.94 -8.81
CA TRP A 53 -4.27 -0.91 -8.38
C TRP A 53 -5.14 -1.47 -7.27
N ALA A 54 -5.30 -0.73 -6.18
CA ALA A 54 -6.34 -1.07 -5.21
C ALA A 54 -7.67 -1.09 -5.97
N GLU A 55 -8.42 -2.20 -5.87
CA GLU A 55 -9.79 -2.24 -6.37
C GLU A 55 -10.53 -1.01 -5.83
N SER A 56 -11.26 -0.33 -6.70
CA SER A 56 -12.20 0.73 -6.33
C SER A 56 -13.01 0.23 -5.15
N ARG A 57 -12.76 0.78 -3.95
CA ARG A 57 -13.50 0.37 -2.77
C ARG A 57 -14.97 0.66 -3.03
N ALA A 58 -15.81 -0.37 -2.94
CA ALA A 58 -17.25 -0.16 -2.88
C ALA A 58 -17.55 0.80 -1.71
N PRO A 59 -18.54 1.70 -1.86
CA PRO A 59 -18.99 2.52 -0.75
C PRO A 59 -19.32 1.63 0.45
N PRO A 60 -19.12 2.11 1.70
CA PRO A 60 -19.44 1.33 2.89
C PRO A 60 -20.89 0.86 2.80
N THR A 61 -21.11 -0.46 2.82
CA THR A 61 -22.47 -1.00 2.98
C THR A 61 -22.94 -0.61 4.37
N GLU A 62 -23.86 0.35 4.45
CA GLU A 62 -24.59 0.64 5.68
C GLU A 62 -25.25 -0.67 6.13
N ARG A 63 -24.88 -1.17 7.32
CA ARG A 63 -25.52 -2.33 7.93
C ARG A 63 -26.93 -1.91 8.33
N ILE A 64 -27.87 -1.98 7.40
CA ILE A 64 -29.29 -1.83 7.67
C ILE A 64 -29.71 -3.04 8.54
N GLY A 65 -29.79 -2.80 9.85
CA GLY A 65 -30.55 -3.59 10.81
C GLY A 65 -29.96 -4.92 11.27
N LEU A 66 -29.38 -4.94 12.47
CA LEU A 66 -29.57 -6.07 13.39
C LEU A 66 -30.09 -5.51 14.72
N PRO A 67 -31.31 -5.86 15.17
CA PRO A 67 -31.73 -5.59 16.53
C PRO A 67 -30.99 -6.52 17.51
N HIS A 68 -30.83 -6.02 18.73
CA HIS A 68 -30.23 -6.68 19.90
C HIS A 68 -30.78 -8.07 20.18
#